data_AF-A0A935YZW5-F1
#
_entry.id   AF-A0A935YZW5-F1
#
_cell.length_a   1.000
_cell.length_b   1.000
_cell.length_c   1.000
_cell.angle_alpha   90.00
_cell.angle_beta   90.00
_cell.angle_gamma   90.00
#
_symmetry.space_group_name_H-M   'P 1'
#
loop_
_entity.id
_entity.type
_entity.pdbx_description
1 polymer ?
#
loop_
_entity_poly.entity_id
_entity_poly.type
_entity_poly.pdbx_seq_one_letter_code
_entity_poly.pdbx_strand_id
1 'polypeptide(L)'
;MQALKSLVFGLGALIVVGIAVLAWGFYTKLQQTKTAGTEATANPPASPTVGVPVAAGSGFGDVRLSLPDGCSVVEMRPDRERLYVRTGPSGLCERIVIVDTANGRVLGTLLVRP
;
A
#
# COMPACT_ATOMS: atom_id res chain seq x y z
N MET A 1 13.83 48.08 -4.94
CA MET A 1 12.46 47.73 -5.40
C MET A 1 12.41 46.50 -6.32
N GLN A 2 13.33 46.35 -7.29
CA GLN A 2 13.24 45.26 -8.29
C GLN A 2 13.69 43.89 -7.78
N ALA A 3 14.71 43.82 -6.90
CA ALA A 3 15.18 42.56 -6.31
C ALA A 3 14.14 41.89 -5.40
N LEU A 4 13.33 42.68 -4.69
CA LEU A 4 12.23 42.14 -3.88
C LEU A 4 11.14 41.53 -4.77
N LYS A 5 10.92 42.12 -5.96
CA LYS A 5 9.87 41.69 -6.90
C LYS A 5 10.23 40.42 -7.67
N SER A 6 11.52 40.22 -7.99
CA SER A 6 12.00 38.97 -8.60
C SER A 6 11.95 37.80 -7.60
N LEU A 7 12.25 38.06 -6.33
CA LEU A 7 12.14 37.04 -5.27
C LEU A 7 10.70 36.52 -5.14
N VAL A 8 9.71 37.43 -5.12
CA VAL A 8 8.30 37.07 -5.05
C VAL A 8 7.85 36.29 -6.29
N PHE A 9 8.32 36.67 -7.47
CA PHE A 9 8.03 35.93 -8.70
C PHE A 9 8.61 34.51 -8.67
N GLY A 10 9.85 34.35 -8.18
CA GLY A 10 10.48 33.03 -8.02
C GLY A 10 9.73 32.15 -7.03
N LEU A 11 9.32 32.71 -5.89
CA LEU A 11 8.61 31.97 -4.83
C LEU A 11 7.20 31.60 -5.29
N GLY A 12 6.51 32.50 -5.99
CA GLY A 12 5.21 32.23 -6.61
C GLY A 12 5.29 31.12 -7.66
N ALA A 13 6.28 31.16 -8.55
CA ALA A 13 6.49 30.12 -9.55
C ALA A 13 6.73 28.73 -8.90
N LEU A 14 7.53 28.68 -7.83
CA LEU A 14 7.84 27.44 -7.12
C LEU A 14 6.60 26.85 -6.42
N ILE A 15 5.74 27.71 -5.85
CA ILE A 15 4.46 27.29 -5.27
C ILE A 15 3.55 26.68 -6.34
N VAL A 16 3.40 27.34 -7.50
CA VAL A 16 2.56 26.84 -8.59
C VAL A 16 3.04 25.47 -9.08
N VAL A 17 4.35 25.28 -9.21
CA VAL A 17 4.94 23.98 -9.56
C VAL A 17 4.64 22.94 -8.48
N GLY A 18 4.81 23.28 -7.19
CA GLY A 18 4.50 22.38 -6.08
C GLY A 18 3.04 21.94 -6.04
N ILE A 19 2.11 22.87 -6.23
CA ILE A 19 0.67 22.59 -6.29
C ILE A 19 0.33 21.69 -7.48
N ALA A 20 0.94 21.92 -8.65
CA ALA A 20 0.73 21.09 -9.83
C ALA A 20 1.17 19.63 -9.60
N VAL A 21 2.34 19.43 -8.98
CA VAL A 21 2.84 18.09 -8.63
C VAL A 21 1.92 17.41 -7.62
N LEU A 22 1.46 18.12 -6.59
CA LEU A 22 0.52 17.58 -5.61
C LEU A 22 -0.81 17.19 -6.24
N ALA A 23 -1.38 18.05 -7.11
CA ALA A 23 -2.61 17.77 -7.82
C ALA A 23 -2.50 16.52 -8.71
N TRP A 24 -1.38 16.37 -9.43
CA TRP A 24 -1.13 15.19 -10.26
C TRP A 24 -0.98 13.91 -9.42
N GLY A 25 -0.27 13.99 -8.28
CA GLY A 25 -0.15 12.89 -7.33
C GLY A 25 -1.49 12.45 -6.73
N PHE A 26 -2.34 13.40 -6.34
CA PHE A 26 -3.69 13.10 -5.83
C PHE A 26 -4.60 12.53 -6.92
N TYR A 27 -4.55 13.07 -8.15
CA TYR A 27 -5.36 12.61 -9.27
C TYR A 27 -5.05 11.14 -9.63
N THR A 28 -3.78 10.77 -9.67
CA THR A 28 -3.36 9.38 -9.93
C THR A 28 -3.79 8.42 -8.81
N LYS A 29 -3.74 8.86 -7.55
CA LYS A 29 -4.23 8.05 -6.41
C LYS A 29 -5.73 7.84 -6.42
N LEU A 30 -6.53 8.85 -6.79
CA LEU A 30 -8.00 8.74 -6.85
C LEU A 30 -8.47 7.81 -7.96
N GLN A 31 -7.76 7.74 -9.09
CA GLN A 31 -8.05 6.78 -10.17
C GLN A 31 -7.81 5.33 -9.73
N GLN A 32 -6.82 5.07 -8.86
CA GLN A 32 -6.58 3.73 -8.29
C GLN A 32 -7.74 3.29 -7.39
N THR A 33 -8.35 4.20 -6.63
CA THR A 33 -9.48 3.88 -5.75
C THR A 33 -10.78 3.58 -6.51
N LYS A 34 -11.00 4.21 -7.68
CA LYS A 34 -12.22 4.03 -8.47
C LYS A 34 -12.29 2.67 -9.20
N THR A 35 -11.15 1.98 -9.34
CA THR A 35 -11.09 0.65 -9.98
C THR A 35 -11.19 -0.49 -8.96
N ALA A 36 -11.16 -0.19 -7.65
CA ALA A 36 -11.19 -1.18 -6.57
C ALA A 36 -12.56 -1.30 -5.86
N GLY A 37 -13.61 -0.66 -6.37
CA GLY A 37 -14.90 -0.53 -5.68
C GLY A 37 -16.10 -0.81 -6.58
N THR A 38 -16.24 -2.03 -7.09
CA THR A 38 -17.54 -2.53 -7.61
C THR A 38 -17.67 -4.03 -7.37
N GLU A 39 -17.53 -4.50 -6.13
CA GLU A 39 -18.07 -5.80 -5.74
C GLU A 39 -18.64 -5.72 -4.32
N ALA A 40 -19.91 -5.33 -4.25
CA ALA A 40 -20.73 -5.60 -3.08
C ALA A 40 -22.09 -6.12 -3.53
N THR A 41 -22.32 -7.39 -3.18
CA THR A 41 -23.61 -8.01 -2.86
C THR A 41 -24.38 -8.69 -4.00
N ALA A 42 -24.12 -10.00 -4.14
CA ALA A 42 -25.17 -11.00 -3.99
C ALA A 42 -24.54 -12.39 -3.75
N ASN A 43 -24.74 -12.95 -2.57
CA ASN A 43 -24.73 -14.40 -2.36
C ASN A 43 -26.18 -14.78 -2.01
N PRO A 44 -26.71 -15.95 -2.42
CA PRO A 44 -26.22 -17.24 -1.89
C PRO A 44 -26.36 -18.43 -2.90
N PRO A 45 -26.24 -19.69 -2.45
CA PRO A 45 -25.03 -20.50 -2.44
C PRO A 45 -25.02 -21.58 -3.56
N ALA A 46 -23.87 -21.84 -4.18
CA ALA A 46 -23.68 -23.04 -4.99
C ALA A 46 -22.23 -23.56 -4.90
N SER A 47 -22.15 -24.87 -4.74
CA SER A 47 -21.00 -25.76 -4.53
C SER A 47 -19.85 -25.63 -5.55
N PRO A 48 -18.68 -26.28 -5.31
CA PRO A 48 -17.38 -25.79 -5.75
C PRO A 48 -17.20 -25.99 -7.25
N THR A 49 -17.16 -24.88 -7.99
CA THR A 49 -16.65 -24.92 -9.35
C THR A 49 -15.14 -24.71 -9.28
N VAL A 50 -14.42 -25.75 -9.70
CA VAL A 50 -13.00 -25.72 -10.03
C VAL A 50 -12.81 -24.63 -11.09
N GLY A 51 -12.47 -23.43 -10.63
CA GLY A 51 -12.15 -22.29 -11.47
C GLY A 51 -10.72 -22.43 -11.98
N VAL A 52 -10.59 -22.70 -13.28
CA VAL A 52 -9.36 -22.64 -14.05
C VAL A 52 -8.63 -21.32 -13.75
N PRO A 53 -7.31 -21.33 -13.48
CA PRO A 53 -6.59 -20.11 -13.20
C PRO A 53 -6.55 -19.25 -14.46
N VAL A 54 -7.23 -18.11 -14.42
CA VAL A 54 -6.93 -16.99 -15.32
C VAL A 54 -5.48 -16.64 -15.03
N ALA A 55 -4.60 -16.76 -16.03
CA ALA A 55 -3.20 -16.41 -15.90
C ALA A 55 -3.10 -14.93 -15.52
N ALA A 56 -3.06 -14.68 -14.22
CA ALA A 56 -2.78 -13.40 -13.62
C ALA A 56 -1.43 -12.92 -14.16
N GLY A 57 -1.32 -11.63 -14.46
CA GLY A 57 -0.01 -11.01 -14.65
C GLY A 57 0.93 -11.45 -13.53
N SER A 58 2.22 -11.63 -13.83
CA SER A 58 3.25 -12.24 -12.98
C SER A 58 3.30 -11.62 -11.57
N GLY A 59 2.39 -12.06 -10.72
CA GLY A 59 2.08 -11.51 -9.43
C GLY A 59 1.51 -12.63 -8.59
N PHE A 60 1.68 -12.51 -7.29
CA PHE A 60 1.44 -13.60 -6.34
C PHE A 60 -0.02 -13.72 -5.88
N GLY A 61 -0.92 -12.91 -6.42
CA GLY A 61 -2.34 -12.87 -6.02
C GLY A 61 -2.53 -12.33 -4.60
N ASP A 62 -3.55 -12.84 -3.91
CA ASP A 62 -3.86 -12.46 -2.53
C ASP A 62 -3.04 -13.27 -1.52
N VAL A 63 -2.35 -12.56 -0.62
CA VAL A 63 -1.61 -13.17 0.49
C VAL A 63 -2.32 -12.87 1.79
N ARG A 64 -2.78 -13.91 2.49
CA ARG A 64 -3.36 -13.77 3.82
C ARG A 64 -2.27 -13.85 4.88
N LEU A 65 -2.02 -12.74 5.55
CA LEU A 65 -1.11 -12.66 6.68
C LEU A 65 -1.86 -13.05 7.95
N SER A 66 -1.41 -14.10 8.65
CA SER A 66 -1.99 -14.51 9.94
C SER A 66 -1.56 -13.54 11.04
N LEU A 67 -2.42 -12.58 11.35
CA LEU A 67 -2.26 -11.70 12.50
C LEU A 67 -3.09 -12.24 13.69
N PRO A 68 -2.57 -12.15 14.92
CA PRO A 68 -3.37 -12.42 16.12
C PRO A 68 -4.52 -11.42 16.26
N ASP A 69 -5.58 -11.81 16.97
CA ASP A 69 -6.72 -10.95 17.23
C ASP A 69 -6.30 -9.66 17.95
N GLY A 70 -6.83 -8.53 17.49
CA GLY A 70 -6.50 -7.20 18.02
C GLY A 70 -5.17 -6.64 17.50
N CYS A 71 -4.39 -7.39 16.72
CA CYS A 71 -3.22 -6.86 16.04
C CYS A 71 -3.60 -6.30 14.66
N SER A 72 -2.99 -5.19 14.27
CA SER A 72 -3.17 -4.54 12.98
C SER A 72 -1.85 -4.18 12.33
N VAL A 73 -1.87 -3.94 11.01
CA VAL A 73 -0.70 -3.44 10.29
C VAL A 73 -0.57 -1.94 10.57
N VAL A 74 0.57 -1.54 11.12
CA VAL A 74 0.88 -0.14 11.46
C VAL A 74 1.75 0.51 10.39
N GLU A 75 2.62 -0.27 9.73
CA GLU A 75 3.50 0.25 8.68
C GLU A 75 3.85 -0.83 7.66
N MET A 76 4.08 -0.41 6.41
CA MET A 76 4.55 -1.26 5.32
C MET A 76 5.70 -0.56 4.59
N ARG A 77 6.82 -1.27 4.39
CA ARG A 77 8.02 -0.77 3.71
C ARG A 77 8.45 -1.75 2.61
N PRO A 78 8.30 -1.41 1.33
CA PRO A 78 8.83 -2.21 0.24
C PRO A 78 10.36 -1.99 0.09
N ASP A 79 11.08 -3.06 -0.23
CA ASP A 79 12.52 -3.11 -0.52
C ASP A 79 12.79 -4.18 -1.60
N ARG A 80 12.87 -3.73 -2.85
CA ARG A 80 13.05 -4.60 -4.04
C ARG A 80 12.04 -5.75 -4.08
N GLU A 81 12.48 -6.97 -3.75
CA GLU A 81 11.69 -8.20 -3.76
C GLU A 81 11.13 -8.56 -2.38
N ARG A 82 11.25 -7.65 -1.41
CA ARG A 82 10.82 -7.84 -0.02
C ARG A 82 9.85 -6.75 0.38
N LEU A 83 8.87 -7.11 1.18
CA LEU A 83 7.95 -6.20 1.85
C LEU A 83 8.07 -6.44 3.36
N TYR A 84 8.49 -5.40 4.08
CA TYR A 84 8.51 -5.41 5.53
C TYR A 84 7.20 -4.85 6.05
N VAL A 85 6.46 -5.66 6.79
CA VAL A 85 5.17 -5.29 7.39
C VAL A 85 5.36 -5.23 8.89
N ARG A 86 5.22 -4.04 9.48
CA ARG A 86 5.22 -3.85 10.92
C ARG A 86 3.81 -3.94 11.44
N THR A 87 3.57 -4.85 12.36
CA THR A 87 2.30 -4.99 13.06
C THR A 87 2.38 -4.33 14.44
N GLY A 88 1.23 -3.90 14.94
CA GLY A 88 1.06 -3.35 16.28
C GLY A 88 -0.35 -3.63 16.78
N PRO A 89 -0.79 -3.02 17.89
CA PRO A 89 -0.10 -2.00 18.69
C PRO A 89 1.17 -2.51 19.40
N SER A 90 1.96 -1.62 20.00
CA SER A 90 3.20 -1.97 20.72
C SER A 90 2.95 -3.01 21.83
N GLY A 91 3.96 -3.82 22.14
CA GLY A 91 3.84 -4.95 23.07
C GLY A 91 3.74 -6.30 22.35
N LEU A 92 2.73 -7.11 22.63
CA LEU A 92 2.63 -8.49 22.12
C LEU A 92 2.35 -8.59 20.59
N CYS A 93 1.78 -7.53 20.02
CA CYS A 93 1.49 -7.42 18.60
C CYS A 93 2.65 -6.83 17.79
N GLU A 94 3.70 -6.32 18.45
CA GLU A 94 4.83 -5.68 17.77
C GLU A 94 5.77 -6.73 17.18
N ARG A 95 5.76 -6.80 15.85
CA ARG A 95 6.63 -7.69 15.07
C ARG A 95 6.77 -7.17 13.66
N ILE A 96 7.81 -7.63 12.98
CA ILE A 96 8.06 -7.33 11.57
C ILE A 96 7.92 -8.62 10.78
N VAL A 97 6.95 -8.69 9.88
CA VAL A 97 6.75 -9.79 8.95
C VAL A 97 7.44 -9.44 7.64
N ILE A 98 8.24 -10.38 7.13
CA ILE A 98 8.95 -10.22 5.85
C ILE A 98 8.21 -11.05 4.81
N VAL A 99 7.71 -10.39 3.77
CA VAL A 99 7.01 -11.04 2.65
C VAL A 99 7.85 -10.90 1.40
N ASP A 100 8.02 -11.99 0.66
CA ASP A 100 8.61 -12.03 -0.67
C ASP A 100 7.56 -11.54 -1.68
N THR A 101 7.85 -10.47 -2.40
CA THR A 101 6.92 -9.86 -3.36
C THR A 101 6.99 -10.50 -4.75
N ALA A 102 7.88 -11.46 -4.99
CA ALA A 102 7.92 -12.23 -6.24
C ALA A 102 6.91 -13.38 -6.23
N ASN A 103 6.73 -14.02 -5.07
CA ASN A 103 5.88 -15.21 -4.91
C ASN A 103 4.84 -15.11 -3.79
N GLY A 104 4.79 -13.97 -3.08
CA GLY A 104 3.82 -13.71 -2.01
C GLY A 104 4.07 -14.52 -0.74
N ARG A 105 5.25 -15.15 -0.59
CA ARG A 105 5.53 -16.01 0.56
C ARG A 105 6.01 -15.19 1.74
N VAL A 106 5.54 -15.55 2.93
CA VAL A 106 6.12 -15.04 4.17
C VAL A 106 7.49 -15.71 4.36
N LEU A 107 8.56 -14.93 4.24
CA LEU A 107 9.94 -15.38 4.45
C LEU A 107 10.24 -15.61 5.93
N GLY A 108 9.60 -14.84 6.81
CA GLY A 108 9.80 -14.95 8.24
C GLY A 108 9.15 -13.84 9.03
N THR A 109 9.28 -13.94 10.35
CA THR A 109 8.76 -12.95 11.31
C THR A 109 9.83 -12.66 12.35
N LEU A 110 10.12 -11.37 12.55
CA LEU A 110 11.02 -10.86 13.57
C LEU A 110 10.19 -10.41 14.77
N LEU A 111 10.46 -11.02 15.93
CA LEU A 111 9.86 -10.63 17.19
C LEU A 111 10.71 -9.53 17.82
N VAL A 112 10.13 -8.37 18.05
CA VAL A 112 10.82 -7.26 18.71
C VAL A 112 10.46 -7.31 20.20
N ARG A 113 11.47 -7.45 21.06
CA ARG A 113 11.32 -7.31 22.51
C ARG A 113 12.12 -6.07 22.94
N PRO A 114 11.56 -5.22 23.82
CA PRO A 114 12.29 -4.09 24.38
C PRO A 114 13.46 -4.54 25.25
#